data_AF-A0A1T4ZL93-F1
#
_entry.id   AF-A0A1T4ZL93-F1
#
_cell.length_a   1.000
_cell.length_b   1.000
_cell.length_c   1.000
_cell.angle_alpha   90.00
_cell.angle_beta   90.00
_cell.angle_gamma   90.00
#
_symmetry.space_group_name_H-M   'P 1'
#
loop_
_entity.id
_entity.type
_entity.pdbx_description
1 polymer ?
#
loop_
_entity_poly.entity_id
_entity_poly.type
_entity_poly.pdbx_seq_one_letter_code
_entity_poly.pdbx_strand_id
1 'polypeptide(L)'
;MSSLAPNHTQQNPENTTILVSQTSEIEWEFAEIWVDPWLSPPYILMLIKEQSGKFSIQNPAQNYKTIFTSETYEESQMWLLEDEYERVTGRFCQPE
;
A
#
# COMPACT_ATOMS: atom_id res chain seq x y z
N MET A 1 42.44 -8.59 42.66
CA MET A 1 43.62 -8.08 41.92
C MET A 1 43.83 -8.99 40.72
N SER A 2 43.81 -8.41 39.50
CA SER A 2 44.35 -8.88 38.21
C SER A 2 43.91 -10.26 37.66
N SER A 3 43.63 -10.47 36.37
CA SER A 3 44.02 -9.73 35.16
C SER A 3 43.32 -10.29 33.91
N LEU A 4 43.04 -9.38 32.97
CA LEU A 4 43.07 -9.48 31.48
C LEU A 4 42.34 -10.61 30.71
N ALA A 5 41.47 -10.16 29.78
CA ALA A 5 40.98 -10.89 28.59
C ALA A 5 42.06 -10.91 27.46
N PRO A 6 41.93 -11.63 26.30
CA PRO A 6 40.92 -11.29 25.28
C PRO A 6 40.39 -12.41 24.32
N ASN A 7 39.22 -12.10 23.76
CA ASN A 7 38.74 -12.26 22.36
C ASN A 7 38.30 -13.58 21.66
N HIS A 8 37.14 -13.41 21.01
CA HIS A 8 36.54 -14.03 19.82
C HIS A 8 36.15 -15.52 19.88
N THR A 9 34.88 -15.86 19.65
CA THR A 9 34.35 -15.98 18.27
C THR A 9 32.84 -15.73 18.18
N GLN A 10 32.50 -15.10 17.06
CA GLN A 10 31.23 -14.60 16.52
C GLN A 10 30.00 -15.51 16.66
N GLN A 11 28.83 -14.91 16.97
CA GLN A 11 27.54 -15.36 16.42
C GLN A 11 26.68 -14.16 16.00
N ASN A 12 26.67 -13.97 14.67
CA ASN A 12 25.64 -13.46 13.75
C ASN A 12 24.77 -12.23 14.13
N PRO A 13 24.86 -11.11 13.36
CA PRO A 13 23.95 -9.98 13.45
C PRO A 13 22.86 -10.07 12.36
N GLU A 14 21.94 -11.03 12.43
CA GLU A 14 20.81 -11.08 11.48
C GLU A 14 19.46 -11.40 12.14
N ASN A 15 19.23 -10.91 13.36
CA ASN A 15 17.86 -10.64 13.78
C ASN A 15 17.52 -9.20 13.39
N THR A 16 17.50 -8.94 12.08
CA THR A 16 16.65 -7.88 11.56
C THR A 16 15.25 -8.31 11.92
N THR A 17 14.74 -7.77 13.03
CA THR A 17 13.32 -7.76 13.35
C THR A 17 12.64 -7.18 12.12
N ILE A 18 12.22 -8.05 11.20
CA ILE A 18 11.24 -7.70 10.20
C ILE A 18 10.04 -7.34 11.07
N LEU A 19 9.79 -6.05 11.22
CA LEU A 19 8.49 -5.55 11.59
C LEU A 19 7.58 -5.95 10.42
N VAL A 20 7.22 -7.23 10.39
CA VAL A 20 5.99 -7.67 9.76
C VAL A 20 4.94 -6.98 10.60
N SER A 21 4.63 -5.74 10.23
CA SER A 21 3.34 -5.17 10.56
C SER A 21 2.37 -6.27 10.14
N GLN A 22 1.64 -6.81 11.11
CA GLN A 22 0.59 -7.79 10.87
C GLN A 22 -0.53 -7.09 10.12
N THR A 23 -0.28 -6.71 8.86
CA THR A 23 -1.31 -6.57 7.85
C THR A 23 -1.75 -8.00 7.65
N SER A 24 -2.90 -8.36 8.25
CA SER A 24 -3.67 -9.52 7.78
C SER A 24 -3.63 -9.46 6.26
N GLU A 25 -3.03 -10.45 5.60
CA GLU A 25 -2.94 -10.48 4.14
C GLU A 25 -4.37 -10.34 3.63
N ILE A 26 -4.69 -9.19 3.02
CA ILE A 26 -6.01 -8.97 2.46
C ILE A 26 -6.08 -9.91 1.26
N GLU A 27 -6.92 -10.94 1.34
CA GLU A 27 -7.21 -11.77 0.17
C GLU A 27 -8.03 -10.94 -0.81
N TRP A 28 -7.47 -10.66 -1.99
CA TRP A 28 -8.07 -9.79 -3.01
C TRP A 28 -8.41 -10.56 -4.29
N GLU A 29 -9.46 -10.11 -4.98
CA GLU A 29 -9.88 -10.63 -6.29
C GLU A 29 -9.26 -9.81 -7.43
N PHE A 30 -9.33 -8.48 -7.32
CA PHE A 30 -8.68 -7.57 -8.26
C PHE A 30 -8.29 -6.24 -7.60
N ALA A 31 -7.40 -5.52 -8.27
CA ALA A 31 -6.97 -4.18 -7.92
C ALA A 31 -7.05 -3.27 -9.15
N GLU A 32 -7.59 -2.07 -8.98
CA GLU A 32 -7.53 -0.98 -9.98
C GLU A 32 -6.61 0.12 -9.46
N ILE A 33 -5.82 0.72 -10.38
CA ILE A 33 -5.01 1.90 -10.08
C ILE A 33 -5.78 3.14 -10.51
N TRP A 34 -5.85 4.10 -9.60
CA TRP A 34 -6.49 5.39 -9.79
C TRP A 34 -5.46 6.48 -9.55
N VAL A 35 -5.49 7.52 -10.39
CA VAL A 35 -4.48 8.59 -10.35
C VAL A 35 -5.11 9.97 -10.28
N ASP A 36 -4.53 10.83 -9.47
CA ASP A 36 -4.75 12.26 -9.56
C ASP A 36 -3.83 12.81 -10.67
N PRO A 37 -4.39 13.28 -11.80
CA PRO A 37 -3.62 13.73 -12.96
C PRO A 37 -2.96 15.10 -12.73
N TRP A 38 -3.39 15.85 -11.72
CA TRP A 38 -2.97 17.23 -11.48
C TRP A 38 -1.68 17.33 -10.67
N LEU A 39 -1.22 16.22 -10.09
CA LEU A 39 0.00 16.13 -9.31
C LEU A 39 1.17 15.58 -10.12
N SER A 40 2.40 16.03 -9.81
CA SER A 40 3.63 15.55 -10.47
C SER A 40 4.70 15.17 -9.43
N PRO A 41 5.07 13.88 -9.31
CA PRO A 41 4.49 12.74 -10.01
C PRO A 41 3.00 12.53 -9.64
N PRO A 42 2.19 11.91 -10.53
CA PRO A 42 0.78 11.64 -10.25
C PRO A 42 0.60 10.92 -8.92
N TYR A 43 -0.39 11.35 -8.14
CA TYR A 43 -0.70 10.67 -6.89
C TYR A 43 -1.57 9.46 -7.17
N ILE A 44 -1.28 8.33 -6.52
CA ILE A 44 -1.95 7.07 -6.82
C ILE A 44 -2.76 6.56 -5.62
N LEU A 45 -3.94 6.05 -5.91
CA LEU A 45 -4.75 5.25 -5.00
C LEU A 45 -5.04 3.90 -5.64
N MET A 46 -5.35 2.91 -4.80
CA MET A 46 -5.70 1.56 -5.22
C MET A 46 -7.11 1.24 -4.77
N LEU A 47 -8.00 0.91 -5.70
CA LEU A 47 -9.29 0.32 -5.39
C LEU A 47 -9.14 -1.21 -5.43
N ILE A 48 -9.36 -1.86 -4.29
CA ILE A 48 -9.25 -3.30 -4.13
C ILE A 48 -10.64 -3.91 -3.99
N LYS A 49 -10.93 -4.94 -4.78
CA LYS A 49 -12.01 -5.88 -4.49
C LYS A 49 -11.46 -6.99 -3.61
N GLU A 50 -11.97 -7.09 -2.39
CA GLU A 50 -11.61 -8.14 -1.45
C GLU A 50 -12.44 -9.41 -1.71
N GLN A 51 -11.86 -10.58 -1.44
CA GLN A 51 -12.57 -11.87 -1.51
C GLN A 51 -13.74 -11.95 -0.51
N SER A 52 -13.72 -11.10 0.52
CA SER A 52 -14.84 -10.93 1.46
C SER A 52 -16.11 -10.37 0.79
N GLY A 53 -15.98 -9.82 -0.42
CA GLY A 53 -17.04 -9.10 -1.11
C GLY A 53 -16.98 -7.58 -0.95
N LYS A 54 -16.11 -7.06 -0.07
CA LYS A 54 -15.97 -5.61 0.15
C LYS A 54 -15.05 -4.94 -0.85
N PHE A 55 -15.17 -3.62 -0.93
CA PHE A 55 -14.25 -2.77 -1.66
C PHE A 55 -13.48 -1.89 -0.67
N SER A 56 -12.19 -1.70 -0.91
CA SER A 56 -11.35 -0.82 -0.12
C SER A 56 -10.49 0.07 -1.01
N ILE A 57 -10.43 1.36 -0.68
CA ILE A 57 -9.48 2.29 -1.28
C ILE A 57 -8.29 2.37 -0.35
N GLN A 58 -7.13 2.02 -0.89
CA GLN A 58 -5.86 1.99 -0.17
C GLN A 58 -4.91 3.03 -0.73
N ASN A 59 -4.08 3.57 0.16
CA ASN A 59 -3.08 4.57 -0.16
C ASN A 59 -1.67 3.96 -0.11
N PRO A 60 -1.04 3.65 -1.26
CA PRO A 60 0.31 3.08 -1.30
C PRO A 60 1.37 3.98 -0.65
N ALA A 61 1.22 5.31 -0.74
CA ALA A 61 2.13 6.27 -0.12
C ALA A 61 2.04 6.28 1.41
N GLN A 62 0.98 5.70 1.98
CA GLN A 62 0.78 5.54 3.43
C GLN A 62 0.83 4.07 3.86
N ASN A 63 1.76 3.29 3.28
CA ASN A 63 1.95 1.87 3.60
C ASN A 63 0.66 1.04 3.40
N TYR A 64 -0.03 1.29 2.29
CA TYR A 64 -1.28 0.62 1.91
C TYR A 64 -2.41 0.78 2.94
N LYS A 65 -2.41 1.87 3.69
CA LYS A 65 -3.49 2.18 4.62
C LYS A 65 -4.81 2.30 3.86
N THR A 66 -5.83 1.57 4.33
CA THR A 66 -7.22 1.77 3.90
C THR A 66 -7.73 3.13 4.35
N ILE A 67 -8.15 3.95 3.39
CA ILE A 67 -8.70 5.30 3.63
C ILE A 67 -10.21 5.35 3.46
N PHE A 68 -10.78 4.39 2.70
CA PHE A 68 -12.21 4.25 2.50
C PHE A 68 -12.59 2.79 2.26
N THR A 69 -13.80 2.40 2.64
CA THR A 69 -14.37 1.07 2.40
C THR A 69 -15.83 1.18 2.01
N SER A 70 -16.29 0.34 1.09
CA SER A 70 -17.69 0.25 0.69
C SER A 70 -18.12 -1.20 0.45
N GLU A 71 -19.43 -1.41 0.37
CA GLU A 71 -19.99 -2.73 0.04
C GLU A 71 -20.17 -2.90 -1.49
N THR A 72 -20.18 -1.79 -2.23
CA THR A 72 -20.37 -1.79 -3.69
C THR A 72 -19.21 -1.14 -4.44
N TYR A 73 -19.02 -1.51 -5.70
CA TYR A 73 -18.00 -0.93 -6.57
C TYR A 73 -18.31 0.54 -6.84
N GLU A 74 -19.58 0.84 -7.10
CA GLU A 74 -20.08 2.15 -7.47
C GLU A 74 -19.83 3.19 -6.37
N GLU A 75 -20.02 2.84 -5.09
CA GLU A 75 -19.70 3.73 -3.98
C GLU A 75 -18.21 4.08 -3.91
N SER A 76 -17.33 3.08 -4.07
CA SER A 76 -15.88 3.31 -4.10
C SER A 76 -15.47 4.14 -5.32
N GLN A 77 -16.09 3.88 -6.48
CA GLN A 77 -15.83 4.62 -7.70
C GLN A 77 -16.27 6.09 -7.57
N MET A 78 -17.46 6.35 -7.03
CA MET A 78 -17.97 7.70 -6.80
C MET A 78 -17.04 8.50 -5.88
N TRP A 79 -16.55 7.88 -4.80
CA TRP A 79 -15.60 8.52 -3.89
C TRP A 79 -14.32 8.99 -4.61
N LEU A 80 -13.80 8.19 -5.55
CA LEU A 80 -12.61 8.54 -6.33
C LEU A 80 -12.89 9.67 -7.34
N LEU A 81 -14.06 9.61 -7.99
CA LEU A 81 -14.47 10.61 -8.97
C LEU A 81 -14.80 11.97 -8.32
N GLU A 82 -15.23 11.99 -7.06
CA GLU A 82 -15.45 13.23 -6.30
C GLU A 82 -14.17 14.05 -6.15
N ASP A 83 -13.02 13.38 -6.01
CA ASP A 83 -11.68 13.99 -5.92
C ASP A 83 -10.95 14.01 -7.30
N GLU A 84 -11.69 13.85 -8.40
CA GLU A 84 -11.18 13.90 -9.78
C GLU A 84 -10.11 12.84 -10.13
N TYR A 85 -10.07 11.72 -9.41
CA TYR A 85 -9.17 10.62 -9.78
C TYR A 85 -9.63 9.93 -11.06
N GLU A 86 -8.66 9.53 -11.88
CA GLU A 86 -8.87 8.80 -13.13
C GLU A 86 -8.41 7.33 -13.02
N ARG A 87 -9.23 6.39 -13.50
CA ARG A 87 -8.85 4.97 -13.55
C ARG A 87 -7.85 4.73 -14.67
N VAL A 88 -6.73 4.11 -14.34
CA VAL A 88 -5.69 3.74 -15.31
C VAL A 88 -5.93 2.33 -15.85
N THR A 89 -6.16 2.20 -17.15
CA THR A 89 -6.26 0.91 -17.87
C THR A 89 -4.98 0.54 -18.64
N GLY A 90 -3.87 1.26 -18.42
CA GLY A 90 -2.63 1.09 -19.18
C GLY A 90 -1.50 2.01 -18.69
N ARG A 91 -0.86 2.74 -19.60
CA ARG A 91 0.12 3.77 -19.24
C ARG A 91 -0.63 5.08 -19.02
N PHE A 92 -0.34 5.76 -17.91
CA PHE A 92 -0.79 7.11 -17.67
C PHE A 92 0.27 8.09 -18.19
N CYS A 93 -0.14 9.01 -19.06
CA CYS A 93 0.70 10.06 -19.63
C CYS A 93 0.31 11.41 -19.02
N GLN A 94 1.21 12.39 -19.03
CA GLN A 94 0.83 13.75 -18.66
C GLN A 94 -0.28 14.26 -19.60
N PRO A 95 -1.28 14.99 -19.09
CA PRO A 95 -2.24 15.68 -19.95
C PRO A 95 -1.51 16.69 -20.86
N GLU A 96 -1.93 16.79 -22.12
CA GLU A 96 -1.38 17.73 -23.12
C GLU A 96 -1.81 19.19 -22.87
#